data_AF-A0A138AK45-F1
#
_entry.id   AF-A0A138AK45-F1
#
_cell.length_a   1.000
_cell.length_b   1.000
_cell.length_c   1.000
_cell.angle_alpha   90.00
_cell.angle_beta   90.00
_cell.angle_gamma   90.00
#
_symmetry.space_group_name_H-M   'P 1'
#
loop_
_entity.id
_entity.type
_entity.pdbx_description
1 polymer ?
#
loop_
_entity_poly.entity_id
_entity_poly.type
_entity_poly.pdbx_seq_one_letter_code
_entity_poly.pdbx_strand_id
1 'polypeptide(L)'
;MARRTRNIPTERRELTAAADRLLAGTPLRSTSGKLTVTELIHESGVRRDVVYRDHRDICDQFTARSKGQHHTPTAHTRIADANRKLRSENSSLKIQLAAEREQIRTLMKVASELDLELDQTREKLSAHQQIDRLPNRQKR
;
A
#
# COMPACT_ATOMS: atom_id res chain seq x y z
N MET A 1 5.92 -52.53 22.29
CA MET A 1 6.12 -51.13 21.86
C MET A 1 7.45 -50.63 22.39
N ALA A 2 8.51 -50.68 21.57
CA ALA A 2 9.85 -50.28 22.00
C ALA A 2 9.86 -48.80 22.40
N ARG A 3 10.23 -48.49 23.65
CA ARG A 3 10.51 -47.11 24.06
C ARG A 3 11.69 -46.65 23.21
N ARG A 4 11.41 -45.84 22.18
CA ARG A 4 12.43 -45.16 21.37
C ARG A 4 13.46 -44.58 22.34
N THR A 5 14.70 -45.02 22.24
CA THR A 5 15.79 -44.56 23.12
C THR A 5 15.80 -43.04 23.06
N ARG A 6 15.42 -42.39 24.18
CA ARG A 6 15.33 -40.94 24.25
C ARG A 6 16.72 -40.38 24.02
N ASN A 7 16.87 -39.61 22.95
CA ASN A 7 18.12 -38.93 22.63
C ASN A 7 17.92 -37.43 22.80
N ILE A 8 18.00 -37.00 24.06
CA ILE A 8 17.81 -35.62 24.52
C ILE A 8 18.60 -34.59 23.67
N PRO A 9 19.88 -34.81 23.32
CA PRO A 9 20.60 -33.84 22.49
C PRO A 9 20.08 -33.77 21.05
N THR A 10 19.60 -34.87 20.48
CA THR A 10 18.97 -34.86 19.16
C THR A 10 17.65 -34.10 19.19
N GLU A 11 16.80 -34.37 20.19
CA GLU A 11 15.52 -33.69 20.39
C GLU A 11 15.71 -32.18 20.56
N ARG A 12 16.70 -31.77 21.36
CA ARG A 12 17.10 -30.35 21.52
C ARG A 12 17.51 -29.71 20.19
N ARG A 13 18.30 -30.42 19.38
CA ARG A 13 18.76 -29.92 18.08
C ARG A 13 17.60 -29.72 17.11
N GLU A 14 16.69 -30.70 17.02
CA GLU A 14 15.49 -30.61 16.18
C GLU A 14 14.58 -29.46 16.59
N LEU A 15 14.38 -29.28 17.91
CA LEU A 15 13.56 -28.18 18.44
C LEU A 15 14.18 -26.80 18.17
N THR A 16 15.50 -26.67 18.31
CA THR A 16 16.22 -25.42 18.05
C THR A 16 16.19 -25.08 16.55
N ALA A 17 16.45 -26.07 15.69
CA ALA A 17 16.41 -25.87 14.24
C ALA A 17 14.99 -25.50 13.76
N ALA A 18 13.95 -26.09 14.35
CA ALA A 18 12.56 -25.70 14.09
C ALA A 18 12.26 -24.26 14.52
N ALA A 19 12.75 -23.85 15.70
CA ALA A 19 12.59 -22.48 16.19
C ALA A 19 13.22 -21.46 15.22
N ASP A 20 14.43 -21.72 14.74
CA ASP A 20 15.12 -20.82 13.83
C ASP A 20 14.41 -20.74 12.47
N ARG A 21 13.91 -21.86 11.92
CA ARG A 21 13.12 -21.87 10.69
C ARG A 21 11.82 -21.08 10.82
N LEU A 22 11.11 -21.25 11.93
CA LEU A 22 9.87 -20.50 12.19
C LEU A 22 10.14 -19.00 12.31
N LEU A 23 11.18 -18.60 13.05
CA LEU A 23 11.54 -17.19 13.20
C LEU A 23 12.08 -16.56 11.91
N ALA A 24 12.70 -17.36 11.03
CA ALA A 24 13.13 -16.94 9.70
C ALA A 24 11.99 -16.89 8.67
N GLY A 25 10.79 -17.40 9.00
CA GLY A 25 9.65 -17.43 8.10
C GLY A 25 9.72 -18.53 7.03
N THR A 26 10.52 -19.57 7.23
CA THR A 26 10.70 -20.70 6.31
C THR A 26 10.27 -22.04 6.95
N PRO A 27 9.00 -22.19 7.37
CA PRO A 27 8.50 -23.44 7.97
C PRO A 27 8.49 -24.59 6.96
N LEU A 28 8.78 -25.81 7.42
CA LEU A 28 8.76 -27.02 6.60
C LEU A 28 7.50 -27.87 6.83
N ARG A 29 6.98 -27.88 8.06
CA ARG A 29 5.85 -28.71 8.48
C ARG A 29 4.71 -27.88 9.07
N SER A 30 5.01 -26.72 9.65
CA SER A 30 4.00 -25.79 10.13
C SER A 30 3.11 -25.27 9.01
N THR A 31 1.80 -25.48 9.14
CA THR A 31 0.80 -25.09 8.14
C THR A 31 0.40 -23.63 8.23
N SER A 32 0.35 -23.07 9.45
CA SER A 32 -0.08 -21.68 9.64
C SER A 32 1.08 -20.68 9.73
N GLY A 33 2.33 -21.14 9.93
CA GLY A 33 3.49 -20.26 10.10
C GLY A 33 3.45 -19.33 11.33
N LYS A 34 2.50 -19.55 12.26
CA LYS A 34 2.36 -18.74 13.47
C LYS A 34 3.50 -19.05 14.44
N LEU A 35 4.08 -18.01 15.05
CA LEU A 35 5.14 -18.15 16.05
C LEU A 35 4.57 -18.57 17.42
N THR A 36 3.98 -19.77 17.48
CA THR A 36 3.41 -20.35 18.71
C THR A 36 4.15 -21.62 19.11
N VAL A 37 4.15 -21.95 20.40
CA VAL A 37 4.80 -23.17 20.91
C VAL A 37 4.19 -24.44 20.30
N THR A 38 2.90 -24.43 19.98
CA THR A 38 2.23 -25.56 19.30
C THR A 38 2.76 -25.79 17.89
N GLU A 39 3.00 -24.71 17.14
CA GLU A 39 3.60 -24.78 15.82
C GLU A 39 5.07 -25.20 15.90
N LEU A 40 5.82 -24.73 16.91
CA LEU A 40 7.19 -25.18 17.17
C LEU A 40 7.29 -26.71 17.40
N ILE A 41 6.37 -27.25 18.19
CA ILE A 41 6.29 -28.69 18.45
C ILE A 41 5.93 -29.45 17.16
N HIS A 42 5.02 -28.90 16.35
CA HIS A 42 4.66 -29.50 15.07
C HIS A 42 5.82 -29.47 14.05
N GLU A 43 6.52 -28.34 13.96
CA GLU A 43 7.66 -28.12 13.07
C GLU A 43 8.88 -29.00 13.42
N SER A 44 9.14 -29.20 14.71
CA SER A 44 10.24 -30.04 15.20
C SER A 44 9.95 -31.53 15.16
N GLY A 45 8.67 -31.94 15.15
CA GLY A 45 8.27 -33.34 15.25
C GLY A 45 8.59 -33.99 16.60
N VAL A 46 9.01 -33.22 17.61
CA VAL A 46 9.27 -33.70 18.97
C VAL A 46 7.95 -33.85 19.71
N ARG A 47 7.82 -34.88 20.55
CA ARG A 47 6.59 -35.13 21.31
C ARG A 47 6.35 -34.04 22.37
N ARG A 48 5.10 -33.56 22.44
CA ARG A 48 4.65 -32.53 23.40
C ARG A 48 5.09 -32.78 24.85
N ASP A 49 4.91 -34.01 25.35
CA ASP A 49 5.26 -34.36 26.73
C ASP A 49 6.76 -34.20 27.04
N VAL A 50 7.61 -34.48 26.05
CA VAL A 50 9.07 -34.36 26.16
C VAL A 50 9.46 -32.89 26.16
N VAL A 51 8.85 -32.09 25.28
CA VAL A 51 9.13 -30.66 25.18
C VAL A 51 8.86 -29.95 26.50
N TYR A 52 7.71 -30.17 27.13
CA TYR A 52 7.37 -29.52 28.39
C TYR A 52 8.18 -30.02 29.59
N ARG A 53 8.68 -31.26 29.54
CA ARG A 53 9.47 -31.84 30.63
C ARG A 53 10.95 -31.42 30.55
N ASP A 54 11.56 -31.56 29.38
CA ASP A 54 13.01 -31.55 29.21
C ASP A 54 13.51 -30.34 28.38
N HIS A 55 12.62 -29.62 27.67
CA HIS A 55 12.99 -28.54 26.74
C HIS A 55 12.16 -27.25 26.89
N ARG A 56 11.64 -27.01 28.09
CA ARG A 56 10.83 -25.82 28.38
C ARG A 56 11.59 -24.52 28.14
N ASP A 57 12.90 -24.52 28.40
CA ASP A 57 13.81 -23.40 28.18
C ASP A 57 13.78 -22.89 26.73
N ILE A 58 13.71 -23.79 25.76
CA ILE A 58 13.68 -23.44 24.33
C ILE A 58 12.32 -22.86 23.95
N CYS A 59 11.22 -23.36 24.51
CA CYS A 59 9.90 -22.78 24.30
C CYS A 59 9.82 -21.36 24.86
N ASP A 60 10.41 -21.13 26.03
CA ASP A 60 10.45 -19.82 26.66
C ASP A 60 11.31 -18.84 25.84
N GLN A 61 12.49 -19.27 25.37
CA GLN A 61 13.34 -18.48 24.46
C GLN A 61 12.66 -18.18 23.12
N PHE A 62 12.01 -19.17 22.51
CA PHE A 62 11.26 -18.99 21.27
C PHE A 62 10.12 -17.99 21.46
N THR A 63 9.38 -18.09 22.57
CA THR A 63 8.31 -17.14 22.91
C THR A 63 8.86 -15.74 23.13
N ALA A 64 10.00 -15.59 23.82
CA ALA A 64 10.65 -14.30 24.01
C ALA A 64 11.12 -13.68 22.69
N ARG A 65 11.75 -14.48 21.81
CA ARG A 65 12.19 -14.05 20.46
C ARG A 65 11.00 -13.68 19.57
N SER A 66 9.95 -14.51 19.57
CA SER A 66 8.70 -14.23 18.86
C SER A 66 8.06 -12.94 19.33
N LYS A 67 7.99 -12.70 20.64
CA LYS A 67 7.51 -11.44 21.20
C LYS A 67 8.39 -10.27 20.79
N GLY A 68 9.71 -10.43 20.74
CA GLY A 68 10.64 -9.41 20.24
C GLY A 68 10.44 -9.08 18.75
N GLN A 69 10.15 -10.09 17.93
CA GLN A 69 9.88 -9.92 16.49
C GLN A 69 8.49 -9.33 16.21
N HIS A 70 7.50 -9.68 17.03
CA HIS A 70 6.16 -9.08 17.02
C HIS A 70 6.10 -7.73 17.76
N HIS A 71 7.12 -7.39 18.55
CA HIS A 71 7.33 -6.05 19.05
C HIS A 71 7.70 -5.19 17.85
N THR A 72 6.66 -4.79 17.12
CA THR A 72 6.77 -3.85 16.02
C THR A 72 7.50 -2.64 16.60
N PRO A 73 8.76 -2.39 16.22
CA PRO A 73 9.51 -1.29 16.81
C PRO A 73 8.68 -0.03 16.60
N THR A 74 8.63 0.89 17.57
CA THR A 74 7.85 2.13 17.46
C THR A 74 8.13 2.91 16.16
N ALA A 75 9.28 2.67 15.53
CA ALA A 75 9.60 3.12 14.18
C ALA A 75 8.64 2.58 13.10
N HIS A 76 8.26 1.31 13.12
CA HIS A 76 7.32 0.71 12.17
C HIS A 76 5.88 1.21 12.35
N THR A 77 5.42 1.45 13.59
CA THR A 77 4.11 2.07 13.80
C THR A 77 4.09 3.51 13.31
N ARG A 78 5.15 4.29 13.60
CA ARG A 78 5.32 5.65 13.05
C ARG A 78 5.34 5.66 11.51
N ILE A 79 6.01 4.70 10.88
CA ILE A 79 6.03 4.57 9.41
C ILE A 79 4.65 4.18 8.88
N ALA A 80 3.92 3.28 9.56
CA ALA A 80 2.56 2.91 9.17
C ALA A 80 1.60 4.10 9.27
N ASP A 81 1.68 4.89 10.34
CA ASP A 81 0.86 6.08 10.52
C ASP A 81 1.23 7.21 9.56
N ALA A 82 2.53 7.42 9.29
CA ALA A 82 2.99 8.33 8.26
C ALA A 82 2.48 7.93 6.87
N ASN A 83 2.52 6.62 6.54
CA ASN A 83 1.97 6.11 5.28
C ASN A 83 0.45 6.33 5.18
N ARG A 84 -0.30 6.15 6.28
CA ARG A 84 -1.74 6.46 6.30
C ARG A 84 -2.01 7.94 6.04
N LYS A 85 -1.24 8.82 6.71
CA LYS A 85 -1.35 10.27 6.51
C LYS A 85 -1.04 10.68 5.07
N LEU A 86 0.07 10.19 4.52
CA LEU A 86 0.47 10.45 3.13
C LEU A 86 -0.58 9.94 2.13
N ARG A 87 -1.19 8.77 2.37
CA ARG A 87 -2.28 8.25 1.51
C ARG A 87 -3.51 9.14 1.55
N SER A 88 -3.88 9.63 2.74
CA SER A 88 -4.99 10.58 2.91
C SER A 88 -4.72 11.88 2.17
N GLU A 89 -3.52 12.46 2.32
CA GLU A 89 -3.12 13.69 1.62
C GLU A 89 -3.08 13.51 0.10
N ASN A 90 -2.58 12.36 -0.37
CA ASN A 90 -2.55 12.07 -1.81
C ASN A 90 -3.97 11.94 -2.38
N SER A 91 -4.89 11.33 -1.61
CA SER A 91 -6.30 11.25 -1.99
C SER A 91 -6.94 12.63 -2.07
N SER A 92 -6.70 13.51 -1.10
CA SER A 92 -7.24 14.87 -1.13
C SER A 92 -6.66 15.69 -2.29
N LEU A 93 -5.36 15.58 -2.55
CA LEU A 93 -4.71 16.26 -3.68
C LEU A 93 -5.24 15.78 -5.02
N LYS A 94 -5.55 14.48 -5.18
CA LYS A 94 -6.18 13.95 -6.40
C LYS A 94 -7.57 14.54 -6.63
N ILE A 95 -8.37 14.68 -5.57
CA ILE A 95 -9.70 15.29 -5.65
C ILE A 95 -9.58 16.77 -6.05
N GLN A 96 -8.67 17.51 -5.43
CA GLN A 96 -8.42 18.92 -5.79
C GLN A 96 -7.96 19.06 -7.23
N LEU A 97 -7.00 18.23 -7.68
CA LEU A 97 -6.53 18.25 -9.06
C LEU A 97 -7.64 17.93 -10.07
N ALA A 98 -8.56 17.02 -9.72
CA ALA A 98 -9.72 16.72 -10.57
C ALA A 98 -10.68 17.92 -10.65
N ALA A 99 -10.94 18.60 -9.54
CA ALA A 99 -11.78 19.80 -9.50
C ALA A 99 -11.17 20.95 -10.32
N GLU A 100 -9.87 21.23 -10.15
CA GLU A 100 -9.13 22.23 -10.93
C GLU A 100 -9.18 21.93 -12.44
N ARG A 101 -9.00 20.67 -12.83
CA ARG A 101 -9.12 20.25 -14.24
C ARG A 101 -10.52 20.43 -14.81
N GLU A 102 -11.55 20.33 -13.99
CA GLU A 102 -12.94 20.59 -14.40
C GLU A 102 -13.18 22.09 -14.57
N GLN A 103 -12.65 22.91 -13.66
CA GLN A 103 -12.72 24.36 -13.75
C GLN A 103 -11.99 24.87 -15.01
N ILE A 104 -10.78 24.38 -15.28
CA ILE A 104 -10.04 24.72 -16.50
C ILE A 104 -10.85 24.35 -17.75
N ARG A 105 -11.44 23.15 -17.79
CA ARG A 105 -12.29 22.74 -18.93
C ARG A 105 -13.49 23.66 -19.12
N THR A 106 -14.12 24.09 -18.03
CA THR A 106 -15.25 25.02 -18.07
C THR A 106 -14.82 26.39 -18.60
N LEU A 107 -13.70 26.93 -18.09
CA LEU A 107 -13.15 28.21 -18.54
C LEU A 107 -12.75 28.17 -20.02
N MET A 108 -12.14 27.08 -20.48
CA MET A 108 -11.81 26.91 -21.90
C MET A 108 -13.07 26.92 -22.79
N LYS A 109 -14.16 26.29 -22.34
CA LYS A 109 -15.43 26.30 -23.08
C LYS A 109 -15.99 27.72 -23.19
N VAL A 110 -16.06 28.44 -22.06
CA VAL A 110 -16.54 29.83 -22.05
C VAL A 110 -15.66 30.73 -22.93
N ALA A 111 -14.34 30.59 -22.86
CA ALA A 111 -13.43 31.35 -23.72
C ALA A 111 -13.70 31.09 -25.21
N SER A 112 -13.90 29.82 -25.61
CA SER A 112 -14.23 29.47 -26.99
C SER A 112 -15.58 30.01 -27.47
N GLU A 113 -16.58 30.07 -26.58
CA GLU A 113 -17.88 30.67 -26.88
C GLU A 113 -17.75 32.19 -27.08
N LEU A 114 -16.98 32.86 -26.21
CA LEU A 114 -16.72 34.30 -26.32
C LEU A 114 -15.91 34.66 -27.58
N ASP A 115 -14.93 33.85 -27.96
CA ASP A 115 -14.17 34.04 -29.19
C ASP A 115 -15.09 33.94 -30.42
N LEU A 116 -16.00 32.97 -30.43
CA LEU A 116 -17.00 32.82 -31.50
C LEU A 116 -17.96 34.03 -31.57
N GLU A 117 -18.44 34.52 -30.43
CA GLU A 117 -19.29 35.72 -30.38
C GLU A 117 -18.56 36.97 -30.86
N LEU A 118 -17.28 37.13 -30.51
CA LEU A 118 -16.43 38.22 -31.00
C LEU A 118 -16.24 38.17 -32.51
N ASP A 119 -16.00 36.99 -33.08
CA ASP A 119 -15.83 36.87 -34.52
C ASP A 119 -17.15 37.14 -35.27
N GLN A 120 -18.27 36.62 -34.77
CA GLN A 120 -19.60 36.92 -35.35
C GLN A 120 -19.95 38.42 -35.29
N THR A 121 -19.60 39.11 -34.20
CA THR A 121 -19.86 40.55 -34.08
C THR A 121 -18.96 41.35 -35.01
N ARG A 122 -17.68 40.96 -35.17
CA ARG A 122 -16.77 41.56 -36.15
C ARG A 122 -17.24 41.37 -37.59
N GLU A 123 -17.73 40.18 -37.94
CA GLU A 123 -18.30 39.90 -39.27
C GLU A 123 -19.54 40.73 -39.55
N LYS A 124 -20.45 40.88 -38.57
CA LYS A 124 -21.62 41.76 -38.72
C LYS A 124 -21.21 43.22 -38.93
N LEU A 125 -20.20 43.69 -38.18
CA LEU A 125 -19.71 45.06 -38.29
C LEU A 125 -19.06 45.33 -39.67
N SER A 126 -18.27 44.38 -40.18
CA SER A 126 -17.64 44.51 -41.50
C SER A 126 -18.66 44.47 -42.63
N ALA A 127 -19.69 43.61 -42.53
CA ALA A 127 -20.80 43.57 -43.47
C ALA A 127 -21.57 44.90 -43.51
N HIS A 128 -21.85 45.51 -42.35
CA HIS A 128 -22.47 46.83 -42.30
C HIS A 128 -21.60 47.93 -42.92
N GLN A 129 -20.29 47.96 -42.65
CA GLN A 129 -19.38 48.93 -43.28
C GLN A 129 -19.26 48.76 -44.81
N GLN A 130 -19.39 47.54 -45.33
CA GLN A 130 -19.37 47.29 -46.77
C GLN A 130 -20.59 47.85 -47.49
N ILE A 131 -21.75 47.85 -46.84
CA ILE A 131 -23.00 48.39 -47.38
C ILE A 131 -22.98 49.92 -47.41
N ASP A 132 -22.36 50.56 -46.41
CA ASP A 132 -22.27 52.02 -46.33
C ASP A 132 -21.26 52.65 -47.33
N ARG A 133 -20.39 51.84 -47.96
CA ARG A 133 -19.53 52.29 -49.06
C ARG A 133 -20.34 52.45 -50.36
N LEU A 134 -21.14 53.51 -50.44
CA LEU A 134 -21.74 53.96 -51.69
C LEU A 134 -20.64 54.25 -52.74
N PRO A 135 -20.81 53.82 -54.00
CA PRO A 135 -19.81 54.04 -55.04
C PRO A 135 -19.63 55.55 -55.23
N ASN A 136 -18.41 56.03 -54.99
CA ASN A 136 -18.07 57.42 -55.19
C ASN A 136 -18.22 57.71 -56.70
N ARG A 137 -19.33 58.38 -57.06
CA ARG A 137 -19.69 58.69 -58.43
C ARG A 137 -18.64 59.65 -58.98
N GLN A 138 -17.62 59.10 -59.64
CA GLN A 138 -16.62 59.89 -60.36
C GLN A 138 -17.36 60.74 -61.39
N LYS A 139 -17.43 62.05 -61.12
CA LYS A 139 -17.93 63.03 -62.06
C LYS A 139 -16.89 63.20 -63.16
N ARG A 140 -17.38 63.11 -64.39
CA ARG A 140 -16.71 63.42 -65.65
C ARG A 140 -16.16 64.84 -65.67
#